data_AF-A0A7Y2BYT7-F1
#
_entry.id   AF-A0A7Y2BYT7-F1
#
_cell.length_a   1.000
_cell.length_b   1.000
_cell.length_c   1.000
_cell.angle_alpha   90.00
_cell.angle_beta   90.00
_cell.angle_gamma   90.00
#
_symmetry.space_group_name_H-M   'P 1'
#
loop_
_entity.id
_entity.type
_entity.pdbx_description
1 polymer ?
#
loop_
_entity_poly.entity_id
_entity_poly.type
_entity_poly.pdbx_seq_one_letter_code
_entity_poly.pdbx_strand_id
1 'polypeptide(L)'
;MLCIHLPAYNQDTGSFSGGFQSSANFFIRDSLIGAANIPQYDNQLFGAQSWLDLGYSFNGFDLGLRFDMFNNSNLLNPNDSYTEEGIGRWHIAKKINKLDIRVGYIYDQIGSGIIYRAYEERPLLIDNALYGARLIYDISDNWAIKGFTGRQRFLFDEYDAVVKGASLEGYIDLSTEEKAFTLAPGIGIVSNTLDDESVDLVVDIVKNYQDVDRLEPIYNTYAFSIFNTLSAGPISWYGEYAHKSSEVFFDPNALKTEASGATTFGKYVRESGSVIYSSLSYAGGGLGVTVEGKRTENFDFRANPHQRLLRGLIGFIPPMNRQNTYRLNARYSPATQLLSEQAYQIDLKYRFSRKFGAAINYSSIETLDGDRLYREIYTEIFYKYKTKWQIKTGVQSLQYNQEVYEVKPEVPLLESFVPYIDFLYKIDRKKSIRVETQYMFVGDDEKAGFKQDYGNWFFILVEYAMAPHWSFVVSDMYNTVPGKNSAVVDGEKQSLHFPRFDIYYTHKANRFSLSYIKQVEGIVCNGGICRLEPAFSGFNFTVNSSF
;
A
#
# COMPACT_ATOMS: atom_id res chain seq x y z
N MET A 1 -66.33 -5.86 -17.30
CA MET A 1 -65.12 -6.53 -16.77
C MET A 1 -64.22 -5.41 -16.24
N LEU A 2 -64.24 -5.18 -14.92
CA LEU A 2 -63.53 -4.08 -14.26
C LEU A 2 -62.09 -4.57 -13.98
N CYS A 3 -61.08 -3.99 -14.63
CA CYS A 3 -59.68 -4.28 -14.34
C CYS A 3 -59.24 -3.45 -13.12
N ILE A 4 -59.19 -4.10 -11.96
CA ILE A 4 -58.62 -3.54 -10.73
C ILE A 4 -57.09 -3.62 -10.86
N HIS A 5 -56.42 -2.47 -10.96
CA HIS A 5 -54.97 -2.37 -10.77
C HIS A 5 -54.69 -2.36 -9.26
N LEU A 6 -54.27 -3.50 -8.72
CA LEU A 6 -53.66 -3.58 -7.40
C LEU A 6 -52.21 -3.08 -7.51
N PRO A 7 -51.80 -2.04 -6.77
CA PRO A 7 -50.38 -1.71 -6.65
C PRO A 7 -49.67 -2.84 -5.90
N ALA A 8 -48.73 -3.50 -6.59
CA ALA A 8 -47.81 -4.43 -5.95
C ALA A 8 -46.87 -3.62 -5.04
N TYR A 9 -47.07 -3.71 -3.73
CA TYR A 9 -46.06 -3.32 -2.75
C TYR A 9 -44.91 -4.32 -2.87
N ASN A 10 -43.80 -3.90 -3.48
CA ASN A 10 -42.54 -4.63 -3.37
C ASN A 10 -42.07 -4.45 -1.92
N GLN A 11 -42.22 -5.47 -1.08
CA GLN A 11 -41.62 -5.47 0.24
C GLN A 11 -40.11 -5.59 0.03
N ASP A 12 -39.36 -4.50 0.24
CA ASP A 12 -37.90 -4.56 0.28
C ASP A 12 -37.49 -5.57 1.36
N THR A 13 -37.18 -6.79 0.93
CA THR A 13 -36.64 -7.82 1.81
C THR A 13 -35.21 -7.42 2.15
N GLY A 14 -34.90 -7.27 3.45
CA GLY A 14 -33.55 -6.96 3.88
C GLY A 14 -32.54 -7.98 3.34
N SER A 15 -31.35 -7.51 2.97
CA SER A 15 -30.26 -8.35 2.46
C SER A 15 -29.16 -8.44 3.49
N PHE A 16 -28.74 -9.66 3.81
CA PHE A 16 -27.51 -9.93 4.56
C PHE A 16 -26.38 -10.24 3.59
N SER A 17 -25.17 -9.83 3.96
CA SER A 17 -23.92 -10.26 3.33
C SER A 17 -22.88 -10.49 4.41
N GLY A 18 -21.88 -11.32 4.13
CA GLY A 18 -20.76 -11.50 5.02
C GLY A 18 -19.51 -12.01 4.34
N GLY A 19 -18.41 -11.86 5.04
CA GLY A 19 -17.11 -12.34 4.62
C GLY A 19 -16.29 -12.77 5.83
N PHE A 20 -15.50 -13.82 5.66
CA PHE A 20 -14.55 -14.26 6.68
C PHE A 20 -13.17 -14.40 6.06
N GLN A 21 -12.20 -13.70 6.64
CA GLN A 21 -10.79 -13.81 6.27
C GLN A 21 -10.00 -14.22 7.50
N SER A 22 -9.19 -15.26 7.38
CA SER A 22 -8.31 -15.71 8.45
C SER A 22 -6.97 -16.17 7.91
N SER A 23 -5.91 -15.89 8.65
CA SER A 23 -4.55 -16.36 8.41
C SER A 23 -3.97 -16.86 9.72
N ALA A 24 -3.49 -18.10 9.72
CA ALA A 24 -2.87 -18.75 10.86
C ALA A 24 -1.47 -19.25 10.47
N ASN A 25 -0.50 -18.94 11.31
CA ASN A 25 0.90 -19.29 11.16
C ASN A 25 1.30 -20.30 12.24
N PHE A 26 1.99 -21.35 11.83
CA PHE A 26 2.75 -22.22 12.71
C PHE A 26 4.23 -22.03 12.41
N PHE A 27 4.98 -21.58 13.41
CA PHE A 27 6.36 -21.11 13.25
C PHE A 27 7.35 -22.23 13.56
N ILE A 28 8.37 -22.37 12.71
CA ILE A 28 9.45 -23.35 12.86
C ILE A 28 10.77 -22.60 12.90
N ARG A 29 11.49 -22.73 14.02
CA ARG A 29 12.77 -22.07 14.24
C ARG A 29 13.78 -22.41 13.13
N ASP A 30 14.36 -21.39 12.52
CA ASP A 30 15.47 -21.48 11.56
C ASP A 30 16.44 -20.31 11.79
N SER A 31 17.48 -20.56 12.60
CA SER A 31 18.44 -19.53 12.96
C SER A 31 19.32 -19.06 11.81
N LEU A 32 19.42 -19.83 10.71
CA LEU A 32 20.26 -19.45 9.56
C LEU A 32 19.69 -18.26 8.79
N ILE A 33 18.37 -18.05 8.87
CA ILE A 33 17.69 -16.96 8.16
C ILE A 33 17.18 -15.86 9.11
N GLY A 34 17.51 -15.94 10.41
CA GLY A 34 17.00 -15.01 11.42
C GLY A 34 15.60 -15.32 11.94
N ALA A 35 15.01 -16.46 11.57
CA ALA A 35 13.74 -16.94 12.10
C ALA A 35 13.93 -17.63 13.47
N ALA A 36 14.43 -16.87 14.45
CA ALA A 36 14.76 -17.35 15.79
C ALA A 36 14.82 -16.17 16.78
N ASN A 37 14.82 -16.46 18.09
CA ASN A 37 15.04 -15.47 19.17
C ASN A 37 13.95 -14.38 19.25
N ILE A 38 12.74 -14.70 18.78
CA ILE A 38 11.53 -13.90 18.98
C ILE A 38 10.41 -14.84 19.44
N PRO A 39 9.37 -14.32 20.13
CA PRO A 39 8.35 -15.16 20.77
C PRO A 39 7.77 -16.24 19.84
N GLN A 40 7.51 -15.89 18.59
CA GLN A 40 6.89 -16.77 17.60
C GLN A 40 7.70 -18.03 17.31
N TYR A 41 9.03 -17.99 17.37
CA TYR A 41 9.89 -19.16 17.09
C TYR A 41 10.34 -19.90 18.34
N ASP A 42 10.14 -19.31 19.52
CA ASP A 42 10.77 -19.77 20.76
C ASP A 42 9.75 -20.28 21.80
N ASN A 43 8.57 -19.65 21.90
CA ASN A 43 7.55 -20.01 22.90
C ASN A 43 6.10 -19.93 22.42
N GLN A 44 5.78 -19.07 21.45
CA GLN A 44 4.43 -18.84 20.89
C GLN A 44 4.36 -19.33 19.45
N LEU A 45 4.57 -20.64 19.26
CA LEU A 45 4.73 -21.29 17.95
C LEU A 45 3.50 -21.24 17.04
N PHE A 46 2.39 -20.67 17.50
CA PHE A 46 1.17 -20.49 16.73
C PHE A 46 0.66 -19.06 16.88
N GLY A 47 0.40 -18.41 15.76
CA GLY A 47 -0.23 -17.09 15.69
C GLY A 47 -1.35 -17.04 14.66
N ALA A 48 -2.39 -16.24 14.88
CA ALA A 48 -3.50 -16.09 13.96
C ALA A 48 -4.06 -14.67 13.95
N GLN A 49 -4.59 -14.26 12.81
CA GLN A 49 -5.41 -13.06 12.65
C GLN A 49 -6.67 -13.37 11.85
N SER A 50 -7.82 -12.88 12.28
CA SER A 50 -9.11 -13.14 11.64
C SER A 50 -10.01 -11.91 11.63
N TRP A 51 -10.78 -11.76 10.56
CA TRP A 51 -11.77 -10.72 10.35
C TRP A 51 -13.07 -11.36 9.88
N LEU A 52 -14.17 -11.08 10.58
CA LEU A 52 -15.52 -11.46 10.17
C LEU A 52 -16.32 -10.20 9.88
N ASP A 53 -16.59 -9.95 8.61
CA ASP A 53 -17.40 -8.86 8.11
C ASP A 53 -18.86 -9.30 7.97
N LEU A 54 -19.79 -8.47 8.44
CA LEU A 54 -21.24 -8.64 8.29
C LEU A 54 -21.85 -7.33 7.79
N GLY A 55 -22.68 -7.44 6.77
CA GLY A 55 -23.45 -6.33 6.20
C GLY A 55 -24.95 -6.63 6.26
N TYR A 56 -25.74 -5.59 6.52
CA TYR A 56 -27.19 -5.67 6.41
C TYR A 56 -27.74 -4.40 5.75
N SER A 57 -28.48 -4.58 4.66
CA SER A 57 -29.14 -3.48 3.96
C SER A 57 -30.66 -3.66 3.98
N PHE A 58 -31.38 -2.63 4.42
CA PHE A 58 -32.85 -2.66 4.49
C PHE A 58 -33.44 -1.26 4.40
N ASN A 59 -34.37 -1.04 3.46
CA ASN A 59 -35.12 0.21 3.34
C ASN A 59 -34.22 1.48 3.37
N GLY A 60 -33.17 1.47 2.56
CA GLY A 60 -32.17 2.55 2.47
C GLY A 60 -31.19 2.65 3.64
N PHE A 61 -31.29 1.80 4.67
CA PHE A 61 -30.24 1.63 5.67
C PHE A 61 -29.13 0.72 5.16
N ASP A 62 -27.90 1.05 5.54
CA ASP A 62 -26.68 0.28 5.34
C ASP A 62 -26.00 0.13 6.71
N LEU A 63 -26.04 -1.08 7.26
CA LEU A 63 -25.42 -1.43 8.54
C LEU A 63 -24.22 -2.33 8.26
N GLY A 64 -23.11 -2.06 8.93
CA GLY A 64 -21.93 -2.93 8.90
C GLY A 64 -21.42 -3.22 10.29
N LEU A 65 -20.89 -4.43 10.48
CA LEU A 65 -20.18 -4.86 11.67
C LEU A 65 -18.99 -5.72 11.24
N ARG A 66 -17.85 -5.55 11.90
CA ARG A 66 -16.67 -6.38 11.72
C ARG A 66 -16.09 -6.77 13.07
N PHE A 67 -15.87 -8.06 13.26
CA PHE A 67 -15.14 -8.60 14.40
C PHE A 67 -13.70 -8.89 13.97
N ASP A 68 -12.74 -8.43 14.77
CA ASP A 68 -11.31 -8.61 14.56
C ASP A 68 -10.76 -9.45 15.72
N MET A 69 -9.87 -10.39 15.41
CA MET A 69 -9.20 -11.22 16.41
C MET A 69 -7.74 -11.44 16.04
N PHE A 70 -6.85 -11.17 16.98
CA PHE A 70 -5.43 -11.43 16.90
C PHE A 70 -5.04 -12.36 18.05
N ASN A 71 -4.40 -13.48 17.74
CA ASN A 71 -3.89 -14.44 18.72
C ASN A 71 -2.41 -14.64 18.48
N ASN A 72 -1.54 -14.16 19.37
CA ASN A 72 -0.07 -14.17 19.19
C ASN A 72 0.37 -13.71 17.80
N SER A 73 -0.31 -12.71 17.25
CA SER A 73 -0.07 -12.24 15.88
C SER A 73 1.20 -11.39 15.85
N ASN A 74 2.11 -11.71 14.92
CA ASN A 74 3.26 -10.86 14.59
C ASN A 74 2.91 -9.76 13.57
N LEU A 75 1.63 -9.59 13.25
CA LEU A 75 1.17 -8.64 12.26
C LEU A 75 1.25 -7.20 12.78
N LEU A 76 1.23 -6.89 14.07
CA LEU A 76 1.45 -5.51 14.54
C LEU A 76 2.93 -5.16 14.62
N ASN A 77 3.71 -6.06 15.20
CA ASN A 77 5.15 -5.94 15.37
C ASN A 77 5.78 -7.27 14.95
N PRO A 78 6.64 -7.30 13.93
CA PRO A 78 7.36 -8.50 13.50
C PRO A 78 8.12 -9.24 14.60
N ASN A 79 8.59 -8.52 15.62
CA ASN A 79 9.47 -9.03 16.67
C ASN A 79 8.74 -9.32 17.99
N ASP A 80 7.42 -9.13 18.04
CA ASP A 80 6.61 -9.30 19.24
C ASP A 80 5.25 -9.89 18.89
N SER A 81 4.53 -10.38 19.88
CA SER A 81 3.22 -10.98 19.70
C SER A 81 2.12 -10.09 20.25
N TYR A 82 1.09 -9.89 19.42
CA TYR A 82 -0.09 -9.14 19.78
C TYR A 82 -1.31 -10.06 19.89
N THR A 83 -2.02 -9.96 21.01
CA THR A 83 -3.24 -10.71 21.29
C THR A 83 -4.32 -9.77 21.78
N GLU A 84 -5.39 -9.64 21.00
CA GLU A 84 -6.56 -8.85 21.33
C GLU A 84 -7.71 -9.21 20.38
N GLU A 85 -8.95 -9.02 20.82
CA GLU A 85 -10.14 -9.29 20.05
C GLU A 85 -11.26 -8.30 20.37
N GLY A 86 -12.08 -7.99 19.38
CA GLY A 86 -13.14 -7.01 19.58
C GLY A 86 -13.89 -6.64 18.31
N ILE A 87 -14.76 -5.65 18.44
CA ILE A 87 -15.42 -5.04 17.30
C ILE A 87 -14.41 -4.13 16.62
N GLY A 88 -13.83 -4.59 15.51
CA GLY A 88 -12.93 -3.77 14.73
C GLY A 88 -13.65 -2.63 14.03
N ARG A 89 -14.87 -2.88 13.55
CA ARG A 89 -15.63 -1.84 12.85
C ARG A 89 -17.12 -2.00 13.04
N TRP A 90 -17.81 -0.87 13.07
CA TRP A 90 -19.24 -0.80 12.86
C TRP A 90 -19.59 0.49 12.12
N HIS A 91 -20.68 0.48 11.37
CA HIS A 91 -21.27 1.71 10.85
C HIS A 91 -22.78 1.58 10.71
N ILE A 92 -23.43 2.74 10.76
CA ILE A 92 -24.84 2.93 10.40
C ILE A 92 -24.89 4.03 9.36
N ALA A 93 -25.47 3.75 8.21
CA ALA A 93 -25.67 4.72 7.17
C ALA A 93 -27.10 4.70 6.64
N LYS A 94 -27.56 5.84 6.15
CA LYS A 94 -28.85 6.00 5.48
C LYS A 94 -28.81 7.12 4.47
N LYS A 95 -29.37 6.87 3.29
CA LYS A 95 -29.67 7.92 2.32
C LYS A 95 -31.13 8.36 2.46
N ILE A 96 -31.34 9.65 2.74
CA ILE A 96 -32.65 10.29 2.84
C ILE A 96 -32.72 11.35 1.74
N ASN A 97 -33.41 11.03 0.64
CA ASN A 97 -33.45 11.88 -0.56
C ASN A 97 -32.03 12.23 -1.03
N LYS A 98 -31.64 13.51 -0.92
CA LYS A 98 -30.33 14.06 -1.32
C LYS A 98 -29.26 13.98 -0.24
N LEU A 99 -29.59 13.54 0.97
CA LEU A 99 -28.67 13.52 2.11
C LEU A 99 -28.26 12.09 2.46
N ASP A 100 -26.97 11.77 2.30
CA ASP A 100 -26.32 10.57 2.85
C ASP A 100 -25.78 10.90 4.24
N ILE A 101 -26.16 10.07 5.22
CA ILE A 101 -25.69 10.17 6.61
C ILE A 101 -24.97 8.88 6.92
N ARG A 102 -23.75 8.96 7.47
CA ARG A 102 -23.01 7.81 8.00
C ARG A 102 -22.39 8.13 9.35
N VAL A 103 -22.53 7.21 10.30
CA VAL A 103 -21.96 7.29 11.66
C VAL A 103 -21.26 5.96 11.99
N GLY A 104 -20.15 6.03 12.70
CA GLY A 104 -19.30 4.89 13.04
C GLY A 104 -17.94 5.01 12.35
N TYR A 105 -17.35 3.88 11.95
CA TYR A 105 -16.07 3.86 11.25
C TYR A 105 -16.27 4.12 9.75
N ILE A 106 -15.65 5.18 9.27
CA ILE A 106 -15.84 5.73 7.93
C ILE A 106 -14.56 5.55 7.13
N TYR A 107 -14.66 4.82 6.02
CA TYR A 107 -13.65 4.82 4.96
C TYR A 107 -14.08 5.80 3.86
N ASP A 108 -13.20 6.74 3.54
CA ASP A 108 -13.45 7.82 2.58
C ASP A 108 -12.12 8.49 2.21
N GLN A 109 -12.12 9.28 1.14
CA GLN A 109 -10.95 10.07 0.72
C GLN A 109 -11.38 11.38 0.04
N ILE A 110 -10.46 12.31 -0.12
CA ILE A 110 -10.64 13.50 -0.96
C ILE A 110 -9.60 13.47 -2.08
N GLY A 111 -10.03 13.65 -3.34
CA GLY A 111 -9.16 13.60 -4.51
C GLY A 111 -8.41 12.27 -4.59
N SER A 112 -7.09 12.32 -4.75
CA SER A 112 -6.21 11.15 -4.74
C SER A 112 -5.89 10.62 -3.33
N GLY A 113 -6.35 11.32 -2.29
CA GLY A 113 -6.11 10.98 -0.90
C GLY A 113 -4.99 11.78 -0.24
N ILE A 114 -4.33 12.70 -0.95
CA ILE A 114 -3.16 13.46 -0.44
C ILE A 114 -3.46 14.15 0.89
N ILE A 115 -4.59 14.84 1.01
CA ILE A 115 -4.95 15.54 2.25
C ILE A 115 -5.73 14.67 3.24
N TYR A 116 -6.37 13.58 2.76
CA TYR A 116 -7.15 12.67 3.59
C TYR A 116 -7.47 11.37 2.87
N ARG A 117 -7.10 10.24 3.49
CA ARG A 117 -7.49 8.90 3.06
C ARG A 117 -7.66 7.98 4.27
N ALA A 118 -8.89 7.55 4.51
CA ALA A 118 -9.23 6.49 5.45
C ALA A 118 -9.54 5.20 4.67
N TYR A 119 -8.72 4.17 4.85
CA TYR A 119 -8.77 2.91 4.11
C TYR A 119 -8.25 1.73 4.95
N GLU A 120 -8.40 0.53 4.40
CA GLU A 120 -7.96 -0.72 5.02
C GLU A 120 -7.02 -1.46 4.05
N GLU A 121 -5.86 -1.89 4.56
CA GLU A 121 -4.92 -2.82 3.93
C GLU A 121 -4.42 -3.82 4.98
N ARG A 122 -5.21 -4.89 5.17
CA ARG A 122 -4.98 -5.94 6.19
C ARG A 122 -3.57 -6.55 6.17
N PRO A 123 -2.95 -6.87 5.02
CA PRO A 123 -1.59 -7.43 5.02
C PRO A 123 -0.54 -6.51 5.62
N LEU A 124 -0.78 -5.19 5.61
CA LEU A 124 0.11 -4.20 6.21
C LEU A 124 -0.34 -3.75 7.61
N LEU A 125 -1.46 -4.29 8.10
CA LEU A 125 -2.18 -3.84 9.30
C LEU A 125 -2.55 -2.36 9.26
N ILE A 126 -2.89 -1.87 8.08
CA ILE A 126 -3.42 -0.51 7.96
C ILE A 126 -4.92 -0.62 8.06
N ASP A 127 -5.48 0.02 9.07
CA ASP A 127 -6.91 0.26 9.19
C ASP A 127 -7.09 1.57 9.93
N ASN A 128 -7.17 2.65 9.14
CA ASN A 128 -7.15 4.00 9.65
C ASN A 128 -8.51 4.70 9.45
N ALA A 129 -9.59 3.91 9.54
CA ALA A 129 -10.96 4.40 9.48
C ALA A 129 -11.17 5.63 10.40
N LEU A 130 -11.94 6.60 9.94
CA LEU A 130 -12.33 7.73 10.78
C LEU A 130 -13.55 7.32 11.62
N TYR A 131 -13.37 7.22 12.93
CA TYR A 131 -14.47 6.97 13.85
C TYR A 131 -15.21 8.27 14.17
N GLY A 132 -16.42 8.43 13.63
CA GLY A 132 -17.18 9.66 13.77
C GLY A 132 -18.41 9.73 12.88
N ALA A 133 -18.62 10.87 12.21
CA ALA A 133 -19.79 11.13 11.38
C ALA A 133 -19.41 11.77 10.04
N ARG A 134 -20.17 11.44 8.99
CA ARG A 134 -20.09 12.02 7.65
C ARG A 134 -21.47 12.34 7.12
N LEU A 135 -21.57 13.48 6.45
CA LEU A 135 -22.72 13.88 5.64
C LEU A 135 -22.27 14.10 4.19
N ILE A 136 -23.07 13.65 3.23
CA ILE A 136 -22.93 14.03 1.82
C ILE A 136 -24.28 14.56 1.35
N TYR A 137 -24.31 15.75 0.77
CA TYR A 137 -25.52 16.36 0.23
C TYR A 137 -25.39 16.58 -1.28
N ASP A 138 -26.27 15.94 -2.04
CA ASP A 138 -26.39 16.08 -3.49
C ASP A 138 -27.07 17.42 -3.82
N ILE A 139 -26.28 18.48 -4.05
CA ILE A 139 -26.76 19.83 -4.39
C ILE A 139 -27.60 19.74 -5.68
N SER A 140 -27.06 19.04 -6.68
CA SER A 140 -27.68 18.69 -7.96
C SER A 140 -27.20 17.32 -8.42
N ASP A 141 -27.66 16.84 -9.57
CA ASP A 141 -27.22 15.56 -10.13
C ASP A 141 -25.72 15.48 -10.42
N ASN A 142 -25.06 16.64 -10.52
CA ASN A 142 -23.66 16.78 -10.89
C ASN A 142 -22.77 17.35 -9.78
N TRP A 143 -23.32 17.74 -8.63
CA TRP A 143 -22.55 18.42 -7.58
C TRP A 143 -22.93 17.90 -6.21
N ALA A 144 -21.93 17.53 -5.42
CA ALA A 144 -22.10 17.07 -4.05
C ALA A 144 -21.15 17.81 -3.11
N ILE A 145 -21.66 18.14 -1.92
CA ILE A 145 -20.85 18.63 -0.81
C ILE A 145 -20.76 17.57 0.28
N LYS A 146 -19.56 17.31 0.78
CA LYS A 146 -19.26 16.38 1.84
C LYS A 146 -18.73 17.12 3.05
N GLY A 147 -19.11 16.67 4.23
CA GLY A 147 -18.52 17.09 5.51
C GLY A 147 -18.33 15.89 6.42
N PHE A 148 -17.23 15.84 7.17
CA PHE A 148 -16.95 14.79 8.13
C PHE A 148 -16.17 15.28 9.35
N THR A 149 -16.27 14.53 10.45
CA THR A 149 -15.49 14.75 11.67
C THR A 149 -15.36 13.43 12.43
N GLY A 150 -14.23 13.22 13.09
CA GLY A 150 -14.00 12.05 13.93
C GLY A 150 -12.57 11.94 14.42
N ARG A 151 -12.24 10.79 14.99
CA ARG A 151 -10.89 10.40 15.40
C ARG A 151 -10.39 9.26 14.55
N GLN A 152 -9.10 9.26 14.22
CA GLN A 152 -8.52 8.19 13.40
C GLN A 152 -8.33 6.94 14.26
N ARG A 153 -8.82 5.81 13.75
CA ARG A 153 -8.67 4.50 14.39
C ARG A 153 -7.21 4.05 14.46
N PHE A 154 -6.87 3.35 15.54
CA PHE A 154 -5.67 2.54 15.69
C PHE A 154 -6.00 1.24 16.43
N LEU A 155 -6.10 0.12 15.69
CA LEU A 155 -6.50 -1.18 16.23
C LEU A 155 -7.89 -1.14 16.88
N PHE A 156 -7.99 -1.28 18.20
CA PHE A 156 -9.25 -1.21 18.96
C PHE A 156 -9.42 0.13 19.69
N ASP A 157 -8.45 1.04 19.55
CA ASP A 157 -8.45 2.41 20.09
C ASP A 157 -8.51 3.45 18.95
N GLU A 158 -8.42 4.73 19.32
CA GLU A 158 -8.30 5.86 18.41
C GLU A 158 -7.20 6.82 18.85
N TYR A 159 -6.54 7.49 17.89
CA TYR A 159 -5.73 8.67 18.21
C TYR A 159 -6.63 9.78 18.76
N ASP A 160 -6.11 10.54 19.72
CA ASP A 160 -6.87 11.61 20.40
C ASP A 160 -7.14 12.85 19.55
N ALA A 161 -6.32 13.08 18.52
CA ALA A 161 -6.54 14.17 17.60
C ALA A 161 -7.86 14.05 16.84
N VAL A 162 -8.54 15.20 16.69
CA VAL A 162 -9.81 15.30 15.98
C VAL A 162 -9.56 15.76 14.56
N VAL A 163 -9.92 14.92 13.61
CA VAL A 163 -9.84 15.20 12.17
C VAL A 163 -11.21 15.63 11.66
N LYS A 164 -11.25 16.73 10.91
CA LYS A 164 -12.47 17.30 10.32
C LYS A 164 -12.19 17.65 8.88
N GLY A 165 -13.17 17.53 7.99
CA GLY A 165 -12.97 17.94 6.61
C GLY A 165 -14.25 18.20 5.86
N ALA A 166 -14.10 18.88 4.73
CA ALA A 166 -15.16 19.11 3.77
C ALA A 166 -14.62 19.03 2.35
N SER A 167 -15.44 18.58 1.41
CA SER A 167 -15.15 18.68 -0.01
C SER A 167 -16.37 19.13 -0.80
N LEU A 168 -16.12 19.81 -1.91
CA LEU A 168 -17.11 20.09 -2.95
C LEU A 168 -16.58 19.44 -4.23
N GLU A 169 -17.34 18.49 -4.76
CA GLU A 169 -16.96 17.72 -5.93
C GLU A 169 -18.07 17.84 -6.98
N GLY A 170 -17.66 17.99 -8.23
CA GLY A 170 -18.55 18.28 -9.34
C GLY A 170 -18.22 17.47 -10.58
N TYR A 171 -19.19 17.43 -11.49
CA TYR A 171 -19.06 16.88 -12.84
C TYR A 171 -19.62 17.87 -13.85
N ILE A 172 -18.88 18.11 -14.93
CA ILE A 172 -19.24 19.03 -16.00
C ILE A 172 -19.05 18.29 -17.32
N ASP A 173 -20.15 18.06 -18.04
CA ASP A 173 -20.13 17.50 -19.39
C ASP A 173 -20.24 18.65 -20.41
N LEU A 174 -19.18 18.85 -21.19
CA LEU A 174 -19.14 19.82 -22.30
C LEU A 174 -19.03 19.11 -23.65
N SER A 175 -19.45 17.84 -23.70
CA SER A 175 -19.36 17.04 -24.92
C SER A 175 -20.27 17.61 -26.01
N THR A 176 -19.77 17.61 -27.24
CA THR A 176 -20.55 17.86 -28.45
C THR A 176 -20.76 16.54 -29.21
N GLU A 177 -21.62 16.52 -30.23
CA GLU A 177 -21.83 15.33 -31.07
C GLU A 177 -20.52 14.77 -31.66
N GLU A 178 -19.51 15.61 -31.86
CA GLU A 178 -18.23 15.24 -32.46
C GLU A 178 -17.09 15.04 -31.44
N LYS A 179 -17.20 15.59 -30.22
CA LYS A 179 -16.10 15.61 -29.25
C LYS A 179 -16.60 15.32 -27.84
N ALA A 180 -16.13 14.20 -27.27
CA ALA A 180 -16.31 13.92 -25.85
C ALA A 180 -15.33 14.77 -25.03
N PHE A 181 -15.86 15.62 -24.14
CA PHE A 181 -15.08 16.46 -23.23
C PHE A 181 -15.79 16.62 -21.89
N THR A 182 -15.18 16.12 -20.82
CA THR A 182 -15.77 16.13 -19.48
C THR A 182 -14.74 16.60 -18.44
N LEU A 183 -15.20 17.26 -17.40
CA LEU A 183 -14.40 17.68 -16.25
C LEU A 183 -15.03 17.14 -14.96
N ALA A 184 -14.19 16.66 -14.04
CA ALA A 184 -14.58 16.32 -12.68
C ALA A 184 -13.75 17.17 -11.69
N PRO A 185 -14.08 18.47 -11.51
CA PRO A 185 -13.39 19.33 -10.56
C PRO A 185 -13.77 19.00 -9.11
N GLY A 186 -12.85 19.25 -8.20
CA GLY A 186 -13.14 19.23 -6.77
C GLY A 186 -12.18 20.11 -5.97
N ILE A 187 -12.67 20.52 -4.80
CA ILE A 187 -11.87 21.19 -3.77
C ILE A 187 -12.11 20.50 -2.43
N GLY A 188 -11.10 20.49 -1.57
CA GLY A 188 -11.19 19.92 -0.25
C GLY A 188 -10.39 20.67 0.79
N ILE A 189 -10.84 20.59 2.03
CA ILE A 189 -10.12 21.07 3.20
C ILE A 189 -10.21 20.03 4.31
N VAL A 190 -9.11 19.83 5.03
CA VAL A 190 -8.99 18.94 6.18
C VAL A 190 -8.28 19.70 7.29
N SER A 191 -8.80 19.60 8.51
CA SER A 191 -8.21 20.13 9.73
C SER A 191 -7.87 18.97 10.63
N ASN A 192 -6.69 19.00 11.22
CA ASN A 192 -6.28 18.14 12.31
C ASN A 192 -6.11 19.01 13.55
N THR A 193 -6.76 18.64 14.65
CA THR A 193 -6.61 19.31 15.95
C THR A 193 -6.05 18.31 16.95
N LEU A 194 -4.80 18.53 17.38
CA LEU A 194 -4.14 17.72 18.40
C LEU A 194 -4.80 17.91 19.77
N ASP A 195 -4.68 16.89 20.61
CA ASP A 195 -5.01 16.96 22.05
C ASP A 195 -3.84 17.56 22.86
N ASP A 196 -4.11 17.90 24.12
CA ASP A 196 -3.13 18.51 25.03
C ASP A 196 -1.92 17.59 25.29
N GLU A 197 -2.13 16.28 25.46
CA GLU A 197 -1.05 15.33 25.77
C GLU A 197 -0.06 15.22 24.61
N SER A 198 -0.56 15.12 23.37
CA SER A 198 0.25 15.12 22.16
C SER A 198 1.11 16.38 22.04
N VAL A 199 0.53 17.55 22.37
CA VAL A 199 1.23 18.84 22.34
C VAL A 199 2.25 18.95 23.47
N ASP A 200 1.88 18.58 24.69
CA ASP A 200 2.75 18.62 25.87
C ASP A 200 3.99 17.75 25.68
N LEU A 201 3.84 16.58 25.07
CA LEU A 201 4.98 15.73 24.70
C LEU A 201 5.93 16.42 23.71
N VAL A 202 5.42 17.22 22.76
CA VAL A 202 6.27 18.03 21.87
C VAL A 202 6.96 19.13 22.68
N VAL A 203 6.23 19.86 23.52
CA VAL A 203 6.76 20.90 24.42
C VAL A 203 7.92 20.35 25.25
N ASP A 204 7.75 19.16 25.83
CA ASP A 204 8.72 18.51 26.69
C ASP A 204 10.01 18.13 25.98
N ILE A 205 9.94 17.83 24.68
CA ILE A 205 11.11 17.57 23.85
C ILE A 205 11.77 18.90 23.46
N VAL A 206 11.02 19.83 22.89
CA VAL A 206 11.56 21.07 22.30
C VAL A 206 12.07 22.06 23.36
N LYS A 207 11.58 22.02 24.61
CA LYS A 207 12.12 22.86 25.71
C LYS A 207 13.60 22.58 26.00
N ASN A 208 14.06 21.37 25.71
CA ASN A 208 15.44 20.93 25.87
C ASN A 208 16.33 21.27 24.65
N TYR A 209 15.76 21.78 23.56
CA TYR A 209 16.54 22.26 22.42
C TYR A 209 17.26 23.56 22.76
N GLN A 210 18.36 23.83 22.04
CA GLN A 210 19.03 25.12 22.06
C GLN A 210 18.12 26.20 21.47
N ASP A 211 18.31 27.47 21.85
CA ASP A 211 17.44 28.57 21.45
C ASP A 211 17.27 28.70 19.92
N VAL A 212 18.29 28.33 19.16
CA VAL A 212 18.27 28.34 17.68
C VAL A 212 17.35 27.27 17.06
N ASP A 213 17.03 26.22 17.81
CA ASP A 213 16.24 25.07 17.35
C ASP A 213 14.86 24.99 18.02
N ARG A 214 14.60 25.83 19.03
CA ARG A 214 13.30 25.87 19.71
C ARG A 214 12.21 26.31 18.74
N LEU A 215 11.05 25.66 18.86
CA LEU A 215 9.85 25.98 18.11
C LEU A 215 8.65 26.08 19.05
N GLU A 216 7.65 26.84 18.63
CA GLU A 216 6.37 26.91 19.30
C GLU A 216 5.44 25.82 18.72
N PRO A 217 4.97 24.87 19.55
CA PRO A 217 4.03 23.87 19.11
C PRO A 217 2.65 24.48 18.83
N ILE A 218 1.89 23.82 17.98
CA ILE A 218 0.56 24.27 17.57
C ILE A 218 -0.42 23.12 17.66
N TYR A 219 -1.68 23.46 17.90
CA TYR A 219 -2.76 22.48 17.99
C TYR A 219 -3.38 22.15 16.63
N ASN A 220 -3.45 23.13 15.73
CA ASN A 220 -4.26 23.03 14.52
C ASN A 220 -3.39 23.09 13.26
N THR A 221 -3.60 22.11 12.39
CA THR A 221 -3.03 22.06 11.04
C THR A 221 -4.13 21.92 10.02
N TYR A 222 -4.03 22.68 8.94
CA TYR A 222 -5.02 22.71 7.85
C TYR A 222 -4.37 22.28 6.54
N ALA A 223 -5.00 21.36 5.83
CA ALA A 223 -4.61 20.94 4.49
C ALA A 223 -5.72 21.28 3.50
N PHE A 224 -5.37 21.91 2.40
CA PHE A 224 -6.25 22.26 1.28
C PHE A 224 -5.84 21.48 0.04
N SER A 225 -6.80 21.05 -0.77
CA SER A 225 -6.56 20.46 -2.08
C SER A 225 -7.52 21.02 -3.14
N ILE A 226 -6.99 21.23 -4.35
CA ILE A 226 -7.77 21.44 -5.57
C ILE A 226 -7.37 20.39 -6.58
N PHE A 227 -8.35 19.74 -7.19
CA PHE A 227 -8.11 18.68 -8.17
C PHE A 227 -9.12 18.71 -9.31
N ASN A 228 -8.73 18.11 -10.43
CA ASN A 228 -9.59 17.96 -11.59
C ASN A 228 -9.21 16.71 -12.36
N THR A 229 -10.22 15.96 -12.82
CA THR A 229 -10.04 15.00 -13.92
C THR A 229 -10.65 15.57 -15.20
N LEU A 230 -9.84 15.80 -16.22
CA LEU A 230 -10.26 16.13 -17.57
C LEU A 230 -10.25 14.86 -18.41
N SER A 231 -11.34 14.58 -19.13
CA SER A 231 -11.35 13.52 -20.14
C SER A 231 -11.75 14.09 -21.49
N ALA A 232 -10.91 13.87 -22.50
CA ALA A 232 -11.10 14.36 -23.86
C ALA A 232 -10.82 13.23 -24.87
N GLY A 233 -11.88 12.56 -25.32
CA GLY A 233 -11.78 11.36 -26.16
C GLY A 233 -10.88 10.27 -25.53
N PRO A 234 -9.78 9.86 -26.18
CA PRO A 234 -8.88 8.83 -25.64
C PRO A 234 -7.90 9.35 -24.57
N ILE A 235 -7.90 10.65 -24.26
CA ILE A 235 -7.01 11.27 -23.28
C ILE A 235 -7.75 11.48 -21.96
N SER A 236 -7.11 11.16 -20.85
CA SER A 236 -7.56 11.55 -19.51
C SER A 236 -6.39 12.15 -18.74
N TRP A 237 -6.61 13.32 -18.14
CA TRP A 237 -5.63 14.06 -17.36
C TRP A 237 -6.17 14.35 -15.97
N TYR A 238 -5.48 13.88 -14.95
CA TYR A 238 -5.69 14.23 -13.56
C TYR A 238 -4.63 15.23 -13.11
N GLY A 239 -5.03 16.29 -12.43
CA GLY A 239 -4.12 17.20 -11.75
C GLY A 239 -4.63 17.52 -10.35
N GLU A 240 -3.74 17.53 -9.37
CA GLU A 240 -4.03 17.88 -7.98
C GLU A 240 -2.90 18.72 -7.38
N TYR A 241 -3.28 19.80 -6.69
CA TYR A 241 -2.39 20.57 -5.84
C TYR A 241 -2.92 20.55 -4.43
N ALA A 242 -2.07 20.13 -3.49
CA ALA A 242 -2.35 20.16 -2.07
C ALA A 242 -1.34 21.07 -1.35
N HIS A 243 -1.85 21.86 -0.40
CA HIS A 243 -1.05 22.70 0.46
C HIS A 243 -1.43 22.45 1.92
N LYS A 244 -0.43 22.32 2.79
CA LYS A 244 -0.60 22.13 4.22
C LYS A 244 -0.01 23.34 4.93
N SER A 245 -0.78 23.90 5.85
CA SER A 245 -0.28 24.92 6.78
C SER A 245 0.92 24.37 7.55
N SER A 246 1.62 25.27 8.23
CA SER A 246 2.67 24.86 9.16
C SER A 246 2.17 23.78 10.13
N GLU A 247 2.97 22.74 10.34
CA GLU A 247 2.75 21.64 11.28
C GLU A 247 4.07 21.29 11.97
N VAL A 248 3.99 20.80 13.21
CA VAL A 248 5.16 20.25 13.89
C VAL A 248 5.28 18.77 13.58
N PHE A 249 6.38 18.37 12.94
CA PHE A 249 6.70 16.97 12.66
C PHE A 249 8.19 16.73 12.89
N PHE A 250 8.59 15.47 13.02
CA PHE A 250 9.99 15.11 13.18
C PHE A 250 10.65 14.92 11.81
N ASP A 251 11.69 15.70 11.55
CA ASP A 251 12.54 15.55 10.38
C ASP A 251 13.85 14.86 10.78
N PRO A 252 14.11 13.62 10.28
CA PRO A 252 15.33 12.90 10.57
C PRO A 252 16.59 13.54 9.94
N ASN A 253 16.44 14.37 8.91
CA ASN A 253 17.56 15.00 8.18
C ASN A 253 17.86 16.41 8.68
N ALA A 254 16.95 17.01 9.47
CA ALA A 254 17.16 18.34 10.02
C ALA A 254 18.28 18.34 11.08
N LEU A 255 19.19 19.31 10.99
CA LEU A 255 20.31 19.46 11.92
C LEU A 255 19.84 20.10 13.24
N LYS A 256 20.17 19.45 14.35
CA LYS A 256 19.91 19.88 15.72
C LYS A 256 21.21 20.28 16.40
N THR A 257 21.23 21.43 17.06
CA THR A 257 22.38 21.94 17.82
C THR A 257 22.36 21.34 19.22
N GLU A 258 23.48 20.74 19.62
CA GLU A 258 23.69 20.22 20.98
C GLU A 258 24.28 21.29 21.90
N ALA A 259 24.21 21.09 23.22
CA ALA A 259 24.76 22.03 24.20
C ALA A 259 26.27 22.29 24.06
N SER A 260 27.00 21.36 23.42
CA SER A 260 28.42 21.51 23.09
C SER A 260 28.69 22.41 21.88
N GLY A 261 27.64 22.83 21.15
CA GLY A 261 27.75 23.52 19.86
C GLY A 261 27.95 22.58 18.66
N ALA A 262 28.07 21.27 18.88
CA ALA A 262 28.06 20.27 17.81
C ALA A 262 26.65 20.10 17.22
N THR A 263 26.55 19.64 15.97
CA THR A 263 25.26 19.32 15.34
C THR A 263 25.04 17.81 15.23
N THR A 264 23.80 17.38 15.44
CA THR A 264 23.31 16.01 15.23
C THR A 264 22.13 16.02 14.27
N PHE A 265 21.82 14.89 13.65
CA PHE A 265 20.65 14.75 12.78
C PHE A 265 19.40 14.40 13.61
N GLY A 266 18.24 14.89 13.16
CA GLY A 266 16.95 14.58 13.74
C GLY A 266 16.46 15.62 14.73
N LYS A 267 15.44 16.37 14.35
CA LYS A 267 14.70 17.25 15.28
C LYS A 267 13.24 17.41 14.86
N TYR A 268 12.45 17.96 15.77
CA TYR A 268 11.14 18.49 15.41
C TYR A 268 11.35 19.80 14.67
N VAL A 269 10.66 19.95 13.54
CA VAL A 269 10.63 21.17 12.74
C VAL A 269 9.19 21.64 12.61
N ARG A 270 9.01 22.91 12.27
CA ARG A 270 7.70 23.51 12.07
C ARG A 270 7.63 24.11 10.67
N GLU A 271 7.10 23.35 9.72
CA GLU A 271 7.15 23.72 8.31
C GLU A 271 5.80 23.53 7.61
N SER A 272 5.52 24.39 6.64
CA SER A 272 4.40 24.22 5.72
C SER A 272 4.79 23.26 4.60
N GLY A 273 3.83 22.49 4.09
CA GLY A 273 4.10 21.51 3.03
C GLY A 273 3.29 21.74 1.76
N SER A 274 3.74 21.14 0.66
CA SER A 274 2.93 21.04 -0.55
C SER A 274 3.17 19.74 -1.31
N VAL A 275 2.14 19.31 -2.03
CA VAL A 275 2.22 18.22 -3.01
C VAL A 275 1.59 18.69 -4.31
N ILE A 276 2.31 18.51 -5.41
CA ILE A 276 1.76 18.59 -6.76
C ILE A 276 1.76 17.17 -7.31
N TYR A 277 0.63 16.71 -7.81
CA TYR A 277 0.49 15.40 -8.46
C TYR A 277 -0.27 15.55 -9.77
N SER A 278 0.21 14.91 -10.83
CA SER A 278 -0.42 14.92 -12.15
C SER A 278 -0.26 13.57 -12.83
N SER A 279 -1.32 13.08 -13.46
CA SER A 279 -1.35 11.84 -14.23
C SER A 279 -1.99 12.10 -15.58
N LEU A 280 -1.24 11.96 -16.66
CA LEU A 280 -1.72 12.08 -18.04
C LEU A 280 -1.74 10.71 -18.67
N SER A 281 -2.91 10.28 -19.15
CA SER A 281 -3.10 8.99 -19.79
C SER A 281 -3.72 9.13 -21.19
N TYR A 282 -3.31 8.24 -22.08
CA TYR A 282 -3.86 8.07 -23.42
C TYR A 282 -4.17 6.59 -23.64
N ALA A 283 -5.37 6.28 -24.13
CA ALA A 283 -5.76 4.93 -24.51
C ALA A 283 -6.49 4.93 -25.86
N GLY A 284 -5.83 4.47 -26.91
CA GLY A 284 -6.40 4.46 -28.26
C GLY A 284 -5.56 3.64 -29.25
N GLY A 285 -6.20 3.01 -30.23
CA GLY A 285 -5.50 2.32 -31.33
C GLY A 285 -4.56 1.18 -30.88
N GLY A 286 -4.78 0.58 -29.71
CA GLY A 286 -3.92 -0.44 -29.12
C GLY A 286 -2.72 0.10 -28.31
N LEU A 287 -2.52 1.42 -28.30
CA LEU A 287 -1.55 2.10 -27.44
C LEU A 287 -2.23 2.55 -26.13
N GLY A 288 -1.57 2.26 -25.02
CA GLY A 288 -1.81 2.83 -23.71
C GLY A 288 -0.54 3.54 -23.24
N VAL A 289 -0.65 4.80 -22.83
CA VAL A 289 0.44 5.58 -22.25
C VAL A 289 -0.08 6.21 -20.97
N THR A 290 0.69 6.12 -19.89
CA THR A 290 0.47 6.87 -18.66
C THR A 290 1.77 7.57 -18.29
N VAL A 291 1.71 8.88 -18.06
CA VAL A 291 2.82 9.70 -17.55
C VAL A 291 2.36 10.33 -16.27
N GLU A 292 3.05 10.01 -15.18
CA GLU A 292 2.77 10.47 -13.83
C GLU A 292 3.95 11.28 -13.31
N GLY A 293 3.65 12.33 -12.56
CA GLY A 293 4.65 13.20 -11.97
C GLY A 293 4.17 13.69 -10.62
N LYS A 294 5.10 13.77 -9.66
CA LYS A 294 4.83 14.26 -8.32
C LYS A 294 6.01 15.09 -7.81
N ARG A 295 5.69 16.15 -7.08
CA ARG A 295 6.62 16.86 -6.19
C ARG A 295 6.01 16.92 -4.80
N THR A 296 6.76 16.53 -3.77
CA THR A 296 6.35 16.51 -2.36
C THR A 296 7.42 17.21 -1.54
N GLU A 297 6.97 18.14 -0.70
CA GLU A 297 7.82 18.91 0.21
C GLU A 297 7.10 19.06 1.55
N ASN A 298 7.75 18.63 2.64
CA ASN A 298 7.32 18.82 4.03
C ASN A 298 5.85 18.44 4.31
N PHE A 299 5.39 17.36 3.67
CA PHE A 299 4.00 16.91 3.71
C PHE A 299 3.81 15.68 4.60
N ASP A 300 4.49 15.62 5.75
CA ASP A 300 4.16 14.65 6.79
C ASP A 300 2.93 15.15 7.58
N PHE A 301 1.76 14.55 7.39
CA PHE A 301 0.50 14.99 8.00
C PHE A 301 -0.14 13.86 8.82
N ARG A 302 -0.14 14.02 10.16
CA ARG A 302 -0.49 12.93 11.09
C ARG A 302 -1.44 13.34 12.20
N ALA A 303 -2.23 12.38 12.66
CA ALA A 303 -3.06 12.49 13.86
C ALA A 303 -2.22 12.58 15.16
N ASN A 304 -0.97 12.13 15.15
CA ASN A 304 -0.06 12.30 16.29
C ASN A 304 1.39 12.49 15.80
N PRO A 305 2.07 13.59 16.19
CA PRO A 305 3.40 13.95 15.68
C PRO A 305 4.54 13.07 16.23
N HIS A 306 4.29 12.26 17.26
CA HIS A 306 5.28 11.33 17.84
C HIS A 306 5.31 9.99 17.13
N GLN A 307 4.27 9.70 16.34
CA GLN A 307 4.23 8.48 15.54
C GLN A 307 5.23 8.54 14.39
N ARG A 308 5.62 7.37 13.90
CA ARG A 308 6.58 7.19 12.81
C ARG A 308 6.06 6.15 11.82
N LEU A 309 6.77 6.02 10.69
CA LEU A 309 6.44 5.07 9.63
C LEU A 309 4.99 5.29 9.14
N LEU A 310 4.13 4.28 9.25
CA LEU A 310 2.77 4.29 8.71
C LEU A 310 1.71 4.71 9.75
N ARG A 311 2.12 4.91 11.01
CA ARG A 311 1.20 5.18 12.10
C ARG A 311 0.73 6.63 12.08
N GLY A 312 -0.57 6.82 12.29
CA GLY A 312 -1.21 8.13 12.40
C GLY A 312 -1.27 8.95 11.11
N LEU A 313 -0.91 8.41 9.94
CA LEU A 313 -0.98 9.15 8.67
C LEU A 313 -2.43 9.49 8.30
N ILE A 314 -2.73 10.77 8.12
CA ILE A 314 -4.07 11.24 7.72
C ILE A 314 -4.24 11.16 6.20
N GLY A 315 -3.18 11.54 5.47
CA GLY A 315 -3.14 11.55 4.02
C GLY A 315 -2.49 10.30 3.41
N PHE A 316 -2.57 10.21 2.09
CA PHE A 316 -1.91 9.22 1.26
C PHE A 316 -1.31 9.89 0.04
N ILE A 317 0.01 9.83 -0.09
CA ILE A 317 0.72 10.39 -1.23
C ILE A 317 0.97 9.27 -2.26
N PRO A 318 0.46 9.39 -3.51
CA PRO A 318 0.63 8.35 -4.53
C PRO A 318 2.10 7.98 -4.78
N PRO A 319 2.45 6.69 -4.86
CA PRO A 319 3.79 6.25 -5.24
C PRO A 319 4.08 6.49 -6.72
N MET A 320 5.35 6.74 -7.04
CA MET A 320 5.82 6.87 -8.43
C MET A 320 6.63 5.64 -8.87
N ASN A 321 6.29 4.45 -8.37
CA ASN A 321 6.93 3.19 -8.76
C ASN A 321 5.91 2.13 -9.20
N ARG A 322 6.37 1.23 -10.07
CA ARG A 322 5.59 0.06 -10.47
C ARG A 322 5.45 -0.92 -9.31
N GLN A 323 4.24 -1.43 -9.11
CA GLN A 323 4.00 -2.58 -8.24
C GLN A 323 4.35 -3.87 -9.00
N ASN A 324 5.50 -4.46 -8.67
CA ASN A 324 5.98 -5.68 -9.29
C ASN A 324 5.34 -6.92 -8.63
N THR A 325 5.01 -7.92 -9.45
CA THR A 325 4.36 -9.17 -8.98
C THR A 325 5.30 -10.39 -9.00
N TYR A 326 6.40 -10.30 -9.74
CA TYR A 326 7.41 -11.35 -9.78
C TYR A 326 8.30 -11.28 -8.53
N ARG A 327 8.61 -12.44 -7.94
CA ARG A 327 9.30 -12.55 -6.64
C ARG A 327 10.61 -11.74 -6.53
N LEU A 328 11.51 -11.81 -7.51
CA LEU A 328 12.76 -11.06 -7.45
C LEU A 328 12.55 -9.59 -7.85
N ASN A 329 11.68 -9.29 -8.82
CA ASN A 329 11.40 -7.90 -9.21
C ASN A 329 10.77 -7.06 -8.10
N ALA A 330 10.04 -7.69 -7.18
CA ALA A 330 9.38 -7.02 -6.05
C ALA A 330 10.28 -6.85 -4.82
N ARG A 331 11.52 -7.38 -4.85
CA ARG A 331 12.41 -7.45 -3.67
C ARG A 331 12.79 -6.08 -3.12
N TYR A 332 12.91 -5.07 -3.97
CA TYR A 332 13.27 -3.71 -3.60
C TYR A 332 12.23 -2.76 -4.15
N SER A 333 11.41 -2.22 -3.26
CA SER A 333 10.33 -1.29 -3.59
C SER A 333 10.50 -0.02 -2.74
N PRO A 334 10.37 1.18 -3.33
CA PRO A 334 10.56 2.43 -2.63
C PRO A 334 9.32 2.79 -1.80
N ALA A 335 9.54 3.31 -0.60
CA ALA A 335 8.50 3.95 0.19
C ALA A 335 8.34 5.40 -0.25
N THR A 336 7.11 5.89 -0.38
CA THR A 336 6.88 7.31 -0.67
C THR A 336 7.50 8.18 0.43
N GLN A 337 8.37 9.11 0.04
CA GLN A 337 8.96 10.10 0.95
C GLN A 337 8.02 11.29 1.13
N LEU A 338 7.81 11.68 2.39
CA LEU A 338 6.87 12.75 2.75
C LEU A 338 7.52 14.13 2.83
N LEU A 339 8.84 14.19 2.99
CA LEU A 339 9.57 15.44 3.27
C LEU A 339 10.23 16.04 2.02
N SER A 340 10.83 15.20 1.17
CA SER A 340 11.55 15.65 -0.03
C SER A 340 11.49 14.56 -1.10
N GLU A 341 10.59 14.73 -2.07
CA GLU A 341 10.47 13.82 -3.20
C GLU A 341 10.09 14.57 -4.48
N GLN A 342 10.87 14.39 -5.54
CA GLN A 342 10.48 14.69 -6.91
C GLN A 342 10.57 13.42 -7.72
N ALA A 343 9.47 13.05 -8.37
CA ALA A 343 9.38 11.76 -9.01
C ALA A 343 8.49 11.79 -10.25
N TYR A 344 8.81 10.92 -11.19
CA TYR A 344 8.03 10.72 -12.40
C TYR A 344 8.07 9.27 -12.85
N GLN A 345 6.96 8.82 -13.42
CA GLN A 345 6.78 7.47 -13.92
C GLN A 345 6.14 7.51 -15.31
N ILE A 346 6.64 6.69 -16.23
CA ILE A 346 6.11 6.54 -17.57
C ILE A 346 5.80 5.05 -17.77
N ASP A 347 4.53 4.72 -18.02
CA ASP A 347 4.07 3.38 -18.37
C ASP A 347 3.55 3.38 -19.81
N LEU A 348 4.25 2.65 -20.68
CA LEU A 348 3.91 2.48 -22.09
C LEU A 348 3.49 1.03 -22.32
N LYS A 349 2.33 0.82 -22.92
CA LYS A 349 1.83 -0.49 -23.34
C LYS A 349 1.34 -0.41 -24.76
N TYR A 350 1.82 -1.30 -25.63
CA TYR A 350 1.34 -1.37 -27.01
C TYR A 350 0.92 -2.78 -27.38
N ARG A 351 -0.28 -2.91 -27.91
CA ARG A 351 -0.86 -4.16 -28.39
C ARG A 351 -0.81 -4.21 -29.91
N PHE A 352 0.30 -4.74 -30.45
CA PHE A 352 0.48 -4.95 -31.89
C PHE A 352 -0.56 -5.88 -32.51
N SER A 353 -1.03 -6.89 -31.76
CA SER A 353 -2.10 -7.78 -32.20
C SER A 353 -2.82 -8.44 -31.02
N ARG A 354 -3.86 -9.24 -31.29
CA ARG A 354 -4.49 -10.06 -30.25
C ARG A 354 -3.53 -11.07 -29.57
N LYS A 355 -2.38 -11.35 -30.20
CA LYS A 355 -1.42 -12.37 -29.76
C LYS A 355 -0.11 -11.78 -29.24
N PHE A 356 0.20 -10.52 -29.54
CA PHE A 356 1.50 -9.92 -29.25
C PHE A 356 1.32 -8.50 -28.71
N GLY A 357 1.99 -8.21 -27.61
CA GLY A 357 2.05 -6.88 -27.01
C GLY A 357 3.38 -6.69 -26.31
N ALA A 358 3.75 -5.43 -26.09
CA ALA A 358 4.91 -5.05 -25.32
C ALA A 358 4.53 -3.97 -24.30
N ALA A 359 5.27 -3.91 -23.21
CA ALA A 359 5.18 -2.86 -22.22
C ALA A 359 6.58 -2.40 -21.78
N ILE A 360 6.69 -1.11 -21.47
CA ILE A 360 7.88 -0.50 -20.89
C ILE A 360 7.39 0.39 -19.75
N ASN A 361 8.02 0.29 -18.59
CA ASN A 361 7.80 1.18 -17.47
C ASN A 361 9.15 1.80 -17.07
N TYR A 362 9.16 3.11 -16.87
CA TYR A 362 10.30 3.85 -16.35
C TYR A 362 9.85 4.63 -15.12
N SER A 363 10.59 4.53 -14.03
CA SER A 363 10.37 5.31 -12.81
C SER A 363 11.68 5.94 -12.37
N SER A 364 11.63 7.20 -11.93
CA SER A 364 12.76 7.91 -11.32
C SER A 364 12.25 8.73 -10.15
N ILE A 365 12.89 8.57 -9.00
CA ILE A 365 12.58 9.24 -7.74
C ILE A 365 13.88 9.85 -7.21
N GLU A 366 13.85 11.14 -6.95
CA GLU A 366 14.98 11.93 -6.45
C GLU A 366 14.50 12.79 -5.27
N THR A 367 15.44 13.23 -4.42
CA THR A 367 15.15 14.33 -3.48
C THR A 367 14.94 15.62 -4.26
N LEU A 368 14.39 16.65 -3.60
CA LEU A 368 14.29 17.98 -4.20
C LEU A 368 15.66 18.60 -4.52
N ASP A 369 16.72 18.15 -3.85
CA ASP A 369 18.11 18.56 -4.10
C ASP A 369 18.78 17.76 -5.24
N GLY A 370 18.11 16.74 -5.77
CA GLY A 370 18.57 15.93 -6.91
C GLY A 370 19.30 14.64 -6.54
N ASP A 371 19.30 14.23 -5.27
CA ASP A 371 19.89 12.95 -4.86
C ASP A 371 19.01 11.79 -5.32
N ARG A 372 19.63 10.78 -5.92
CA ARG A 372 18.89 9.63 -6.44
C ARG A 372 18.41 8.72 -5.32
N LEU A 373 17.11 8.50 -5.27
CA LEU A 373 16.48 7.58 -4.32
C LEU A 373 16.13 6.25 -5.00
N TYR A 374 15.50 6.30 -6.18
CA TYR A 374 15.05 5.12 -6.91
C TYR A 374 15.08 5.35 -8.41
N ARG A 375 15.45 4.31 -9.17
CA ARG A 375 15.27 4.28 -10.62
C ARG A 375 14.98 2.87 -11.09
N GLU A 376 13.95 2.73 -11.92
CA GLU A 376 13.57 1.44 -12.49
C GLU A 376 13.32 1.56 -13.99
N ILE A 377 13.83 0.60 -14.75
CA ILE A 377 13.40 0.31 -16.11
C ILE A 377 12.87 -1.11 -16.11
N TYR A 378 11.58 -1.28 -16.37
CA TYR A 378 10.94 -2.58 -16.54
C TYR A 378 10.44 -2.73 -17.96
N THR A 379 10.69 -3.89 -18.57
CA THR A 379 10.17 -4.24 -19.89
C THR A 379 9.38 -5.52 -19.81
N GLU A 380 8.36 -5.67 -20.63
CA GLU A 380 7.60 -6.90 -20.78
C GLU A 380 7.22 -7.12 -22.25
N ILE A 381 7.42 -8.33 -22.72
CA ILE A 381 6.91 -8.85 -23.97
C ILE A 381 5.88 -9.92 -23.63
N PHE A 382 4.67 -9.76 -24.14
CA PHE A 382 3.60 -10.72 -24.02
C PHE A 382 3.34 -11.38 -25.37
N TYR A 383 3.41 -12.71 -25.42
CA TYR A 383 3.06 -13.48 -26.60
C TYR A 383 2.11 -14.63 -26.27
N LYS A 384 1.09 -14.82 -27.10
CA LYS A 384 0.08 -15.87 -26.98
C LYS A 384 0.01 -16.70 -28.26
N TYR A 385 0.43 -17.95 -28.16
CA TYR A 385 0.31 -18.92 -29.24
C TYR A 385 -0.98 -19.74 -29.08
N LYS A 386 -1.95 -19.46 -29.97
CA LYS A 386 -3.30 -20.04 -29.96
C LYS A 386 -3.96 -19.84 -28.59
N THR A 387 -4.68 -20.84 -28.09
CA THR A 387 -5.24 -20.87 -26.73
C THR A 387 -4.41 -21.69 -25.76
N LYS A 388 -3.29 -22.28 -26.21
CA LYS A 388 -2.52 -23.27 -25.46
C LYS A 388 -1.31 -22.68 -24.73
N TRP A 389 -0.62 -21.69 -25.29
CA TRP A 389 0.64 -21.18 -24.73
C TRP A 389 0.52 -19.67 -24.52
N GLN A 390 0.97 -19.19 -23.38
CA GLN A 390 1.18 -17.77 -23.11
C GLN A 390 2.57 -17.62 -22.50
N ILE A 391 3.35 -16.68 -23.02
CA ILE A 391 4.65 -16.32 -22.48
C ILE A 391 4.67 -14.83 -22.18
N LYS A 392 5.17 -14.50 -21.00
CA LYS A 392 5.61 -13.16 -20.62
C LYS A 392 7.09 -13.22 -20.34
N THR A 393 7.85 -12.26 -20.83
CA THR A 393 9.27 -12.18 -20.53
C THR A 393 9.74 -10.74 -20.63
N GLY A 394 10.81 -10.42 -19.93
CA GLY A 394 11.44 -9.12 -20.04
C GLY A 394 12.59 -9.01 -19.08
N VAL A 395 12.99 -7.77 -18.84
CA VAL A 395 14.07 -7.43 -17.91
C VAL A 395 13.62 -6.28 -17.01
N GLN A 396 14.13 -6.29 -15.78
CA GLN A 396 14.10 -5.16 -14.86
C GLN A 396 15.55 -4.71 -14.61
N SER A 397 15.81 -3.42 -14.68
CA SER A 397 17.04 -2.79 -14.19
C SER A 397 16.65 -1.81 -13.11
N LEU A 398 17.32 -1.88 -11.96
CA LEU A 398 16.92 -1.15 -10.77
C LEU A 398 18.12 -0.54 -10.05
N GLN A 399 17.94 0.71 -9.59
CA GLN A 399 18.79 1.36 -8.60
C GLN A 399 17.93 1.75 -7.38
N TYR A 400 18.40 1.44 -6.17
CA TYR A 400 17.63 1.59 -4.93
C TYR A 400 18.50 2.09 -3.77
N ASN A 401 18.10 3.20 -3.15
CA ASN A 401 18.82 3.80 -2.03
C ASN A 401 18.43 3.15 -0.70
N GLN A 402 19.19 2.12 -0.32
CA GLN A 402 18.98 1.40 0.95
C GLN A 402 19.25 2.28 2.19
N GLU A 403 20.09 3.30 2.07
CA GLU A 403 20.37 4.22 3.19
C GLU A 403 19.13 4.98 3.60
N VAL A 404 18.40 5.53 2.62
CA VAL A 404 17.16 6.27 2.89
C VAL A 404 15.98 5.35 3.19
N TYR A 405 15.75 4.31 2.37
CA TYR A 405 14.55 3.49 2.48
C TYR A 405 14.61 2.42 3.58
N GLU A 406 15.81 1.94 3.93
CA GLU A 406 16.00 0.92 4.96
C GLU A 406 16.74 1.46 6.20
N VAL A 407 17.09 2.75 6.23
CA VAL A 407 17.84 3.39 7.33
C VAL A 407 19.16 2.67 7.62
N LYS A 408 19.87 2.28 6.56
CA LYS A 408 21.16 1.57 6.62
C LYS A 408 22.30 2.54 6.25
N PRO A 409 22.98 3.17 7.22
CA PRO A 409 23.98 4.18 6.94
C PRO A 409 25.17 3.63 6.14
N GLU A 410 25.76 4.50 5.30
CA GLU A 410 27.00 4.24 4.55
C GLU A 410 26.96 3.08 3.53
N VAL A 411 25.76 2.66 3.10
CA VAL A 411 25.61 1.65 2.05
C VAL A 411 25.56 2.29 0.65
N PRO A 412 26.21 1.69 -0.37
CA PRO A 412 26.10 2.20 -1.73
C PRO A 412 24.67 2.05 -2.28
N LEU A 413 24.36 2.79 -3.34
CA LEU A 413 23.13 2.59 -4.11
C LEU A 413 23.08 1.16 -4.63
N LEU A 414 22.06 0.41 -4.23
CA LEU A 414 21.89 -0.97 -4.64
C LEU A 414 21.55 -1.01 -6.12
N GLU A 415 22.28 -1.81 -6.89
CA GLU A 415 22.04 -2.03 -8.30
C GLU A 415 21.61 -3.47 -8.54
N SER A 416 20.54 -3.67 -9.31
CA SER A 416 20.13 -5.01 -9.72
C SER A 416 19.61 -5.08 -11.15
N PHE A 417 19.81 -6.25 -11.76
CA PHE A 417 19.29 -6.58 -13.09
C PHE A 417 18.62 -7.95 -13.05
N VAL A 418 17.36 -8.02 -13.47
CA VAL A 418 16.52 -9.21 -13.38
C VAL A 418 15.87 -9.54 -14.72
N PRO A 419 16.45 -10.45 -15.52
CA PRO A 419 15.70 -11.16 -16.55
C PRO A 419 14.68 -12.12 -15.93
N TYR A 420 13.48 -12.15 -16.52
CA TYR A 420 12.42 -13.06 -16.09
C TYR A 420 11.65 -13.66 -17.27
N ILE A 421 11.11 -14.85 -17.04
CA ILE A 421 10.23 -15.58 -17.97
C ILE A 421 9.09 -16.19 -17.16
N ASP A 422 7.85 -15.99 -17.61
CA ASP A 422 6.65 -16.63 -17.11
C ASP A 422 5.92 -17.29 -18.27
N PHE A 423 5.83 -18.62 -18.21
CA PHE A 423 5.29 -19.47 -19.24
C PHE A 423 4.08 -20.25 -18.74
N LEU A 424 2.92 -20.03 -19.36
CA LEU A 424 1.68 -20.74 -19.07
C LEU A 424 1.31 -21.69 -20.23
N TYR A 425 1.21 -22.97 -19.93
CA TYR A 425 0.74 -24.02 -20.81
C TYR A 425 -0.63 -24.55 -20.37
N LYS A 426 -1.65 -24.42 -21.22
CA LYS A 426 -2.97 -25.01 -21.01
C LYS A 426 -3.01 -26.40 -21.61
N ILE A 427 -3.04 -27.41 -20.75
CA ILE A 427 -3.16 -28.82 -21.12
C ILE A 427 -4.54 -29.06 -21.74
N ASP A 428 -5.59 -28.60 -21.04
CA ASP A 428 -6.98 -28.65 -21.48
C ASP A 428 -7.77 -27.43 -20.95
N ARG A 429 -9.11 -27.50 -20.97
CA ARG A 429 -9.99 -26.39 -20.52
C ARG A 429 -9.97 -26.16 -19.00
N LYS A 430 -9.53 -27.15 -18.21
CA LYS A 430 -9.53 -27.13 -16.75
C LYS A 430 -8.13 -27.24 -16.15
N LYS A 431 -7.15 -27.71 -16.91
CA LYS A 431 -5.79 -27.97 -16.43
C LYS A 431 -4.76 -27.08 -17.10
N SER A 432 -3.87 -26.49 -16.30
CA SER A 432 -2.73 -25.73 -16.79
C SER A 432 -1.50 -25.89 -15.92
N ILE A 433 -0.33 -25.75 -16.53
CA ILE A 433 0.96 -25.64 -15.87
C ILE A 433 1.52 -24.25 -16.15
N ARG A 434 1.95 -23.55 -15.10
CA ARG A 434 2.69 -22.28 -15.18
C ARG A 434 4.10 -22.51 -14.65
N VAL A 435 5.09 -22.01 -15.36
CA VAL A 435 6.49 -22.03 -14.96
C VAL A 435 7.01 -20.61 -14.97
N GLU A 436 7.54 -20.15 -13.85
CA GLU A 436 8.16 -18.83 -13.74
C GLU A 436 9.62 -19.02 -13.34
N THR A 437 10.53 -18.31 -14.01
CA THR A 437 11.96 -18.31 -13.72
C THR A 437 12.51 -16.89 -13.74
N GLN A 438 13.33 -16.55 -12.75
CA GLN A 438 13.99 -15.26 -12.65
C GLN A 438 15.43 -15.46 -12.19
N TYR A 439 16.33 -14.59 -12.64
CA TYR A 439 17.68 -14.51 -12.11
C TYR A 439 18.00 -13.05 -11.81
N MET A 440 18.38 -12.74 -10.57
CA MET A 440 18.77 -11.40 -10.15
C MET A 440 20.28 -11.32 -10.02
N PHE A 441 20.88 -10.44 -10.80
CA PHE A 441 22.25 -10.00 -10.64
C PHE A 441 22.26 -8.78 -9.72
N VAL A 442 23.11 -8.79 -8.70
CA VAL A 442 23.29 -7.67 -7.76
C VAL A 442 24.69 -7.08 -7.93
N GLY A 443 24.80 -5.76 -7.75
CA GLY A 443 26.06 -5.03 -7.77
C GLY A 443 27.04 -5.46 -6.69
N ASP A 444 28.28 -4.97 -6.77
CA ASP A 444 29.32 -5.22 -5.80
C ASP A 444 29.38 -4.11 -4.73
N ASP A 445 29.67 -4.49 -3.48
CA ASP A 445 30.01 -3.57 -2.41
C ASP A 445 31.53 -3.64 -2.22
N GLU A 446 32.24 -2.70 -2.86
CA GLU A 446 33.71 -2.67 -2.88
C GLU A 446 34.32 -2.55 -1.47
N LYS A 447 33.65 -1.84 -0.55
CA LYS A 447 34.11 -1.69 0.83
C LYS A 447 34.01 -3.01 1.59
N ALA A 448 32.95 -3.78 1.35
CA ALA A 448 32.74 -5.07 1.99
C ALA A 448 33.50 -6.22 1.31
N GLY A 449 33.88 -6.08 0.04
CA GLY A 449 34.47 -7.16 -0.75
C GLY A 449 33.48 -8.28 -1.13
N PHE A 450 32.18 -7.99 -1.06
CA PHE A 450 31.09 -8.93 -1.36
C PHE A 450 30.07 -8.28 -2.29
N LYS A 451 29.12 -9.07 -2.80
CA LYS A 451 27.93 -8.52 -3.44
C LYS A 451 27.13 -7.67 -2.45
N GLN A 452 26.48 -6.62 -2.95
CA GLN A 452 25.57 -5.78 -2.17
C GLN A 452 24.45 -6.64 -1.56
N ASP A 453 23.93 -6.19 -0.42
CA ASP A 453 22.85 -6.84 0.32
C ASP A 453 23.03 -8.38 0.45
N TYR A 454 22.06 -9.18 -0.01
CA TYR A 454 22.12 -10.64 0.03
C TYR A 454 22.78 -11.30 -1.18
N GLY A 455 23.16 -10.52 -2.20
CA GLY A 455 23.82 -11.02 -3.41
C GLY A 455 22.87 -11.57 -4.48
N ASN A 456 23.36 -12.48 -5.33
CA ASN A 456 22.62 -12.94 -6.50
C ASN A 456 21.57 -13.99 -6.14
N TRP A 457 20.45 -13.96 -6.87
CA TRP A 457 19.33 -14.87 -6.63
C TRP A 457 18.90 -15.59 -7.89
N PHE A 458 18.57 -16.86 -7.76
CA PHE A 458 17.79 -17.61 -8.73
C PHE A 458 16.43 -17.93 -8.14
N PHE A 459 15.37 -17.79 -8.93
CA PHE A 459 14.02 -18.17 -8.52
C PHE A 459 13.37 -19.03 -9.59
N ILE A 460 12.72 -20.11 -9.16
CA ILE A 460 11.88 -20.95 -10.01
C ILE A 460 10.56 -21.28 -9.30
N LEU A 461 9.47 -21.27 -10.07
CA LEU A 461 8.15 -21.68 -9.62
C LEU A 461 7.50 -22.55 -10.67
N VAL A 462 6.85 -23.63 -10.21
CA VAL A 462 5.95 -24.46 -11.00
C VAL A 462 4.60 -24.50 -10.32
N GLU A 463 3.58 -24.06 -11.03
CA GLU A 463 2.18 -24.12 -10.59
C GLU A 463 1.38 -25.05 -11.49
N TYR A 464 0.67 -26.01 -10.89
CA TYR A 464 -0.29 -26.88 -11.57
C TYR A 464 -1.70 -26.59 -11.08
N ALA A 465 -2.50 -25.98 -11.94
CA ALA A 465 -3.89 -25.61 -11.64
C ALA A 465 -4.89 -26.60 -12.26
N MET A 466 -5.86 -27.04 -11.46
CA MET A 466 -6.96 -27.93 -11.81
C MET A 466 -8.32 -27.30 -11.43
N ALA A 467 -8.91 -26.57 -12.37
CA ALA A 467 -10.18 -25.91 -12.19
C ALA A 467 -11.34 -26.92 -12.00
N PRO A 468 -12.35 -26.58 -11.17
CA PRO A 468 -12.50 -25.31 -10.45
C PRO A 468 -11.89 -25.31 -9.03
N HIS A 469 -11.26 -26.41 -8.60
CA HIS A 469 -11.04 -26.63 -7.17
C HIS A 469 -9.59 -26.51 -6.71
N TRP A 470 -8.63 -27.09 -7.42
CA TRP A 470 -7.29 -27.30 -6.87
C TRP A 470 -6.22 -26.49 -7.60
N SER A 471 -5.23 -25.97 -6.88
CA SER A 471 -3.96 -25.53 -7.45
C SER A 471 -2.82 -25.92 -6.53
N PHE A 472 -1.70 -26.35 -7.11
CA PHE A 472 -0.49 -26.78 -6.40
C PHE A 472 0.67 -25.93 -6.88
N VAL A 473 1.44 -25.35 -5.97
CA VAL A 473 2.60 -24.54 -6.29
C VAL A 473 3.82 -25.10 -5.58
N VAL A 474 4.92 -25.23 -6.30
CA VAL A 474 6.24 -25.50 -5.75
C VAL A 474 7.17 -24.41 -6.26
N SER A 475 7.90 -23.76 -5.37
CA SER A 475 8.92 -22.81 -5.74
C SER A 475 10.12 -22.89 -4.84
N ASP A 476 11.24 -22.41 -5.36
CA ASP A 476 12.48 -22.26 -4.60
C ASP A 476 13.17 -20.98 -5.03
N MET A 477 13.66 -20.24 -4.04
CA MET A 477 14.54 -19.11 -4.23
C MET A 477 15.89 -19.49 -3.66
N TYR A 478 16.93 -19.41 -4.48
CA TYR A 478 18.27 -19.86 -4.13
C TYR A 478 19.27 -18.72 -4.23
N ASN A 479 20.03 -18.50 -3.17
CA ASN A 479 21.11 -17.50 -3.14
C ASN A 479 22.34 -18.06 -3.87
N THR A 480 22.50 -17.72 -5.15
CA THR A 480 23.55 -18.30 -6.00
C THR A 480 24.94 -17.73 -5.71
N VAL A 481 25.02 -16.46 -5.33
CA VAL A 481 26.27 -15.80 -4.94
C VAL A 481 26.00 -14.99 -3.67
N PRO A 482 26.32 -15.52 -2.50
CA PRO A 482 26.06 -14.86 -1.22
C PRO A 482 26.70 -13.48 -1.12
N GLY A 483 25.89 -12.47 -0.80
CA GLY A 483 26.32 -11.11 -0.50
C GLY A 483 26.65 -10.87 0.97
N LYS A 484 26.99 -9.61 1.31
CA LYS A 484 27.43 -9.19 2.65
C LYS A 484 26.45 -9.53 3.78
N ASN A 485 25.15 -9.55 3.52
CA ASN A 485 24.09 -9.83 4.50
C ASN A 485 23.72 -11.32 4.58
N SER A 486 24.33 -12.18 3.76
CA SER A 486 24.04 -13.62 3.79
C SER A 486 24.54 -14.27 5.07
N ALA A 487 23.88 -15.36 5.46
CA ALA A 487 24.22 -16.16 6.62
C ALA A 487 25.69 -16.61 6.61
N VAL A 488 26.31 -16.68 7.78
CA VAL A 488 27.70 -17.11 7.96
C VAL A 488 27.71 -18.41 8.77
N VAL A 489 28.38 -19.42 8.24
CA VAL A 489 28.66 -20.68 8.95
C VAL A 489 30.15 -20.95 8.80
N ASP A 490 30.83 -21.21 9.91
CA ASP A 490 32.28 -21.45 9.96
C ASP A 490 33.14 -20.36 9.30
N GLY A 491 32.67 -19.11 9.36
CA GLY A 491 33.35 -17.95 8.76
C GLY A 491 33.07 -17.74 7.27
N GLU A 492 32.32 -18.64 6.62
CA GLU A 492 32.00 -18.58 5.20
C GLU A 492 30.53 -18.18 4.95
N LYS A 493 30.32 -17.33 3.94
CA LYS A 493 28.98 -16.93 3.48
C LYS A 493 28.28 -18.12 2.82
N GLN A 494 27.07 -18.41 3.26
CA GLN A 494 26.32 -19.59 2.84
C GLN A 494 25.31 -19.28 1.73
N SER A 495 25.26 -20.16 0.74
CA SER A 495 24.16 -20.26 -0.21
C SER A 495 23.01 -21.02 0.41
N LEU A 496 21.83 -20.40 0.44
CA LEU A 496 20.65 -20.96 1.09
C LEU A 496 19.49 -21.12 0.10
N HIS A 497 18.73 -22.19 0.30
CA HIS A 497 17.44 -22.44 -0.35
C HIS A 497 16.29 -21.90 0.50
N PHE A 498 15.30 -21.35 -0.18
CA PHE A 498 14.07 -20.80 0.39
C PHE A 498 12.88 -21.46 -0.31
N PRO A 499 12.63 -22.75 -0.03
CA PRO A 499 11.56 -23.50 -0.65
C PRO A 499 10.18 -23.06 -0.14
N ARG A 500 9.20 -23.16 -1.02
CA ARG A 500 7.80 -22.93 -0.73
C ARG A 500 6.92 -23.95 -1.44
N PHE A 501 5.92 -24.43 -0.73
CA PHE A 501 4.92 -25.36 -1.25
C PHE A 501 3.55 -24.83 -0.87
N ASP A 502 2.67 -24.59 -1.84
CA ASP A 502 1.31 -24.12 -1.60
C ASP A 502 0.28 -25.11 -2.18
N ILE A 503 -0.77 -25.37 -1.40
CA ILE A 503 -1.96 -26.09 -1.85
C ILE A 503 -3.14 -25.15 -1.70
N TYR A 504 -3.85 -24.90 -2.79
CA TYR A 504 -5.08 -24.11 -2.82
C TYR A 504 -6.28 -25.00 -3.09
N TYR A 505 -7.35 -24.80 -2.34
CA TYR A 505 -8.65 -25.43 -2.57
C TYR A 505 -9.77 -24.39 -2.58
N THR A 506 -10.55 -24.36 -3.66
CA THR A 506 -11.70 -23.46 -3.81
C THR A 506 -12.99 -24.28 -3.84
N HIS A 507 -13.92 -23.96 -2.95
CA HIS A 507 -15.27 -24.53 -2.93
C HIS A 507 -16.31 -23.41 -2.89
N LYS A 508 -17.05 -23.24 -3.98
CA LYS A 508 -18.01 -22.14 -4.16
C LYS A 508 -17.31 -20.79 -3.90
N ALA A 509 -17.79 -20.01 -2.94
CA ALA A 509 -17.26 -18.72 -2.54
C ALA A 509 -16.11 -18.80 -1.51
N ASN A 510 -15.70 -20.01 -1.13
CA ASN A 510 -14.66 -20.23 -0.12
C ASN A 510 -13.37 -20.67 -0.79
N ARG A 511 -12.24 -20.07 -0.37
CA ARG A 511 -10.89 -20.43 -0.77
C ARG A 511 -10.06 -20.72 0.48
N PHE A 512 -9.41 -21.87 0.47
CA PHE A 512 -8.51 -22.34 1.50
C PHE A 512 -7.11 -22.44 0.90
N SER A 513 -6.09 -22.13 1.69
CA SER A 513 -4.72 -22.45 1.32
C SER A 513 -3.93 -22.99 2.51
N LEU A 514 -3.04 -23.92 2.23
CA LEU A 514 -2.04 -24.42 3.16
C LEU A 514 -0.68 -24.31 2.49
N SER A 515 0.25 -23.64 3.15
CA SER A 515 1.56 -23.32 2.60
C SER A 515 2.65 -23.68 3.58
N TYR A 516 3.69 -24.39 3.14
CA TYR A 516 4.99 -24.37 3.82
C TYR A 516 5.82 -23.25 3.19
N ILE A 517 6.41 -22.39 4.02
CA ILE A 517 7.15 -21.23 3.56
C ILE A 517 8.46 -21.15 4.33
N LYS A 518 9.58 -21.12 3.59
CA LYS A 518 10.85 -20.58 4.07
C LYS A 518 11.15 -19.32 3.26
N GLN A 519 11.27 -18.18 3.93
CA GLN A 519 11.36 -16.86 3.32
C GLN A 519 12.40 -15.99 4.03
N VAL A 520 13.23 -15.32 3.25
CA VAL A 520 14.15 -14.26 3.71
C VAL A 520 13.37 -13.00 4.10
N GLU A 521 13.91 -12.24 5.05
CA GLU A 521 13.41 -10.90 5.35
C GLU A 521 13.50 -9.94 4.15
N GLY A 522 12.66 -8.90 4.17
CA GLY A 522 12.67 -7.85 3.16
C GLY A 522 11.61 -6.79 3.42
N ILE A 523 11.51 -5.80 2.53
CA ILE A 523 10.48 -4.76 2.61
C ILE A 523 9.35 -5.11 1.65
N VAL A 524 8.12 -5.13 2.15
CA VAL A 524 6.91 -5.30 1.35
C VAL A 524 6.21 -3.96 1.26
N CYS A 525 5.90 -3.56 0.03
CA CYS A 525 5.16 -2.34 -0.25
C CYS A 525 3.83 -2.64 -0.93
N ASN A 526 2.77 -1.95 -0.51
CA ASN A 526 1.52 -1.88 -1.26
C ASN A 526 1.18 -0.40 -1.49
N GLY A 527 1.16 0.01 -2.76
CA GLY A 527 0.81 1.40 -3.10
C GLY A 527 1.73 2.44 -2.47
N GLY A 528 3.05 2.22 -2.43
CA GLY A 528 4.02 3.18 -1.87
C GLY A 528 4.15 3.15 -0.35
N ILE A 529 3.34 2.34 0.30
CA ILE A 529 3.38 2.14 1.74
C ILE A 529 4.11 0.85 2.02
N CYS A 530 5.23 0.98 2.71
CA CYS A 530 6.19 -0.08 2.91
C CYS A 530 6.30 -0.46 4.38
N ARG A 531 6.52 -1.74 4.61
CA ARG A 531 6.76 -2.31 5.93
C ARG A 531 7.82 -3.41 5.82
N LEU A 532 8.64 -3.53 6.86
CA LEU A 532 9.52 -4.68 7.03
C LEU A 532 8.69 -5.96 7.25
N GLU A 533 8.89 -6.93 6.37
CA GLU A 533 8.46 -8.31 6.54
C GLU A 533 9.65 -9.13 7.04
N PRO A 534 9.60 -9.68 8.27
CA PRO A 534 10.70 -10.45 8.84
C PRO A 534 10.88 -11.77 8.08
N ALA A 535 12.00 -12.45 8.34
CA ALA A 535 12.19 -13.81 7.85
C ALA A 535 11.09 -14.73 8.40
N PHE A 536 10.59 -15.61 7.53
CA PHE A 536 9.54 -16.56 7.86
C PHE A 536 9.99 -18.00 7.64
N SER A 537 9.72 -18.89 8.60
CA SER A 537 9.88 -20.33 8.44
C SER A 537 8.72 -21.04 9.12
N GLY A 538 7.97 -21.86 8.38
CA GLY A 538 6.86 -22.61 8.97
C GLY A 538 5.71 -22.89 8.01
N PHE A 539 4.53 -23.08 8.59
CA PHE A 539 3.30 -23.30 7.85
C PHE A 539 2.37 -22.08 7.98
N ASN A 540 1.69 -21.74 6.90
CA ASN A 540 0.62 -20.76 6.87
C ASN A 540 -0.65 -21.41 6.34
N PHE A 541 -1.76 -21.22 7.03
CA PHE A 541 -3.08 -21.62 6.60
C PHE A 541 -3.95 -20.37 6.45
N THR A 542 -4.64 -20.23 5.31
CA THR A 542 -5.59 -19.13 5.12
C THR A 542 -6.96 -19.61 4.69
N VAL A 543 -7.97 -18.86 5.13
CA VAL A 543 -9.37 -19.03 4.74
C VAL A 543 -9.88 -17.67 4.26
N ASN A 544 -10.47 -17.66 3.07
CA ASN A 544 -11.24 -16.53 2.56
C ASN A 544 -12.61 -17.06 2.16
N SER A 545 -13.67 -16.51 2.74
CA SER A 545 -15.06 -16.90 2.50
C SER A 545 -15.90 -15.66 2.26
N SER A 546 -16.88 -15.76 1.35
CA SER A 546 -17.97 -14.80 1.22
C SER A 546 -19.30 -15.53 1.18
N PHE A 547 -20.34 -14.93 1.77
CA PHE A 547 -21.67 -15.53 1.87
C PHE A 547 -22.79 -14.50 1.92
#